data_AF-A0AAD9CGP5-F1
#
_entry.id   AF-A0AAD9CGP5-F1
#
_cell.length_a   1.000
_cell.length_b   1.000
_cell.length_c   1.000
_cell.angle_alpha   90.00
_cell.angle_beta   90.00
_cell.angle_gamma   90.00
#
_symmetry.space_group_name_H-M   'P 1'
#
loop_
_entity.id
_entity.type
_entity.pdbx_description
1 polymer ?
#
loop_
_entity_poly.entity_id
_entity_poly.type
_entity_poly.pdbx_seq_one_letter_code
_entity_poly.pdbx_strand_id
1 'polypeptide(L)'
;MERQMESRRGDSGLPEVPAPADDTPEVLNKALSGLSSRWRNWWVRGILTLAMISFFFLIIYLGPIVLMMIVLFVQIKCFQEIITIGYSVYHSYHLPWFRTLSWYFLLCVNYFFYGETVTDCFFTLVQREEPLRILSKYHRFISFALYLTGFCMFVLSLVKKHYRLQFYMFGWTHVTLLIVVTQSHFIIHNLFEGMIWFIVPISCVICNDIMAYMFGFFFGRTPLIKLSPKKTWEGFIGGLFSTIVFGIMLSYVMSGWRYFVCPVEFNNDSNRFQVDCEPSELFQLQDYALPSFLESFTGWTTVRLYPFQIHSIALSSFASIMGPFGGFFASGFKRAFKIKDFANTIPGHGGIMDRFDCQYLMATFVNVYIASFISFKKIKDDYIGEEEQSGTTSSASTSCTSNPTEHTPTRPIRQTEQTPTRGQTPTPSASSTLQRVVLGKRKRGGEDLAQQERLLAQQKEHQEQNLAQHNEDRAQLEQHFNQTLREARDARELEAALRREENAQVETFNLAFLRTLGQMLGGMGSRRAPSPPPL
;
A
#
# COMPACT_ATOMS: atom_id res chain seq x y z
N MET A 1 -24.76 26.89 -22.07
CA MET A 1 -23.58 26.01 -22.16
C MET A 1 -23.65 24.81 -21.22
N GLU A 2 -24.00 24.96 -19.94
CA GLU A 2 -23.98 23.84 -18.96
C GLU A 2 -24.78 22.59 -19.38
N ARG A 3 -26.01 22.75 -19.91
CA ARG A 3 -26.82 21.61 -20.41
C ARG A 3 -26.23 20.84 -21.60
N GLN A 4 -25.11 21.28 -22.20
CA GLN A 4 -24.35 20.50 -23.18
C GLN A 4 -23.15 19.74 -22.58
N MET A 5 -22.75 20.03 -21.33
CA MET A 5 -21.70 19.27 -20.65
C MET A 5 -22.21 17.95 -20.07
N GLU A 6 -23.46 17.88 -19.61
CA GLU A 6 -24.05 16.65 -19.06
C GLU A 6 -24.22 15.56 -20.13
N SER A 7 -24.59 15.93 -21.36
CA SER A 7 -24.74 14.98 -22.47
C SER A 7 -23.45 14.30 -22.94
N ARG A 8 -22.26 14.79 -22.53
CA ARG A 8 -20.95 14.21 -22.89
C ARG A 8 -20.32 13.37 -21.77
N ARG A 9 -21.04 13.13 -20.66
CA ARG A 9 -20.53 12.32 -19.54
C ARG A 9 -20.93 10.83 -19.59
N GLY A 10 -21.57 10.40 -20.69
CA GLY A 10 -22.09 9.04 -20.87
C GLY A 10 -21.11 8.01 -21.42
N ASP A 11 -19.91 8.41 -21.86
CA ASP A 11 -18.93 7.52 -22.50
C ASP A 11 -17.50 7.72 -21.95
N SER A 12 -17.37 7.70 -20.62
CA SER A 12 -16.06 7.56 -19.98
C SER A 12 -15.64 6.09 -20.01
N GLY A 13 -15.06 5.66 -21.13
CA GLY A 13 -14.50 4.32 -21.37
C GLY A 13 -13.31 3.97 -20.46
N LEU A 14 -13.57 3.88 -19.15
CA LEU A 14 -12.81 3.01 -18.26
C LEU A 14 -12.90 1.60 -18.84
N PRO A 15 -11.78 0.93 -19.18
CA PRO A 15 -11.84 -0.43 -19.70
C PRO A 15 -12.53 -1.30 -18.65
N GLU A 16 -13.61 -1.96 -19.05
CA GLU A 16 -14.39 -2.81 -18.17
C GLU A 16 -13.46 -3.90 -17.63
N VAL A 17 -13.18 -3.84 -16.32
CA VAL A 17 -12.24 -4.77 -15.67
C VAL A 17 -12.81 -6.17 -15.89
N PRO A 18 -12.10 -7.05 -16.63
CA PRO A 18 -12.69 -8.30 -17.10
C PRO A 18 -13.23 -9.10 -15.93
N ALA A 19 -14.39 -9.74 -16.17
CA ALA A 19 -15.05 -10.57 -15.18
C ALA A 19 -14.04 -11.55 -14.57
N PRO A 20 -14.08 -11.78 -13.24
CA PRO A 20 -13.04 -12.55 -12.57
C PRO A 20 -12.90 -13.94 -13.20
N ALA A 21 -11.66 -14.31 -13.57
CA ALA A 21 -11.31 -15.70 -13.75
C ALA A 21 -11.75 -16.46 -12.49
N ASP A 22 -12.56 -17.50 -12.69
CA ASP A 22 -13.15 -18.27 -11.59
C ASP A 22 -12.17 -19.36 -11.16
N ASP A 23 -10.99 -18.93 -10.68
CA ASP A 23 -9.85 -19.76 -10.24
C ASP A 23 -10.17 -20.60 -8.97
N THR A 24 -11.45 -20.78 -8.65
CA THR A 24 -11.93 -21.63 -7.57
C THR A 24 -11.70 -23.10 -7.92
N PRO A 25 -11.35 -23.97 -6.94
CA PRO A 25 -10.95 -25.35 -7.23
C PRO A 25 -11.99 -26.10 -8.06
N GLU A 26 -11.58 -26.72 -9.18
CA GLU A 26 -12.50 -27.37 -10.14
C GLU A 26 -13.42 -28.41 -9.47
N VAL A 27 -12.90 -29.13 -8.47
CA VAL A 27 -13.66 -30.11 -7.66
C VAL A 27 -14.88 -29.44 -7.00
N LEU A 28 -14.71 -28.24 -6.46
CA LEU A 28 -15.74 -27.47 -5.76
C LEU A 28 -16.71 -26.81 -6.75
N ASN A 29 -16.23 -26.31 -7.88
CA ASN A 29 -17.07 -25.81 -8.97
C ASN A 29 -17.94 -26.90 -9.59
N LYS A 30 -17.39 -28.11 -9.77
CA LYS A 30 -18.11 -29.29 -10.27
C LYS A 30 -19.19 -29.74 -9.28
N ALA A 31 -18.88 -29.78 -7.99
CA ALA A 31 -19.83 -30.12 -6.92
C ALA A 31 -20.98 -29.10 -6.76
N LEU A 32 -20.71 -27.80 -6.92
CA LEU A 32 -21.70 -26.72 -6.77
C LEU A 32 -22.33 -26.27 -8.10
N SER A 33 -22.13 -27.04 -9.18
CA SER A 33 -22.56 -26.69 -10.55
C SER A 33 -24.07 -26.49 -10.71
N GLY A 34 -24.89 -27.13 -9.88
CA GLY A 34 -26.35 -27.00 -9.89
C GLY A 34 -26.92 -25.75 -9.17
N LEU A 35 -26.10 -24.91 -8.53
CA LEU A 35 -26.57 -23.72 -7.83
C LEU A 35 -26.40 -22.45 -8.66
N SER A 36 -27.34 -21.51 -8.51
CA SER A 36 -27.23 -20.17 -9.11
C SER A 36 -26.00 -19.42 -8.58
N SER A 37 -25.40 -18.57 -9.43
CA SER A 37 -24.09 -17.96 -9.20
C SER A 37 -23.95 -17.21 -7.87
N ARG A 38 -25.03 -16.57 -7.38
CA ARG A 38 -25.07 -15.91 -6.06
C ARG A 38 -24.87 -16.90 -4.91
N TRP A 39 -25.54 -18.06 -4.96
CA TRP A 39 -25.44 -19.10 -3.93
C TRP A 39 -24.19 -19.96 -4.08
N ARG A 40 -23.69 -20.22 -5.30
CA ARG A 40 -22.36 -20.83 -5.51
C ARG A 40 -21.27 -20.00 -4.84
N ASN A 41 -21.26 -18.69 -5.06
CA ASN A 41 -20.32 -17.78 -4.41
C ASN A 41 -20.42 -17.79 -2.87
N TRP A 42 -21.64 -17.88 -2.32
CA TRP A 42 -21.85 -17.97 -0.87
C TRP A 42 -21.23 -19.26 -0.29
N TRP A 43 -21.54 -20.41 -0.88
CA TRP A 43 -21.02 -21.71 -0.43
C TRP A 43 -19.50 -21.84 -0.58
N VAL A 44 -18.93 -21.41 -1.70
CA VAL A 44 -17.46 -21.41 -1.91
C VAL A 44 -16.76 -20.57 -0.83
N ARG A 45 -17.30 -19.40 -0.51
CA ARG A 45 -16.76 -18.53 0.55
C ARG A 45 -16.90 -19.16 1.93
N GLY A 46 -18.08 -19.67 2.29
CA GLY A 46 -18.31 -20.32 3.57
C GLY A 46 -17.40 -21.53 3.83
N ILE A 47 -17.23 -22.40 2.83
CA ILE A 47 -16.37 -23.58 2.92
C ILE A 47 -14.89 -23.19 3.11
N LEU A 48 -14.37 -22.23 2.34
CA LEU A 48 -12.96 -21.85 2.51
C LEU A 48 -12.75 -21.00 3.78
N THR A 49 -13.70 -20.17 4.20
CA THR A 49 -13.66 -19.48 5.50
C THR A 49 -13.57 -20.49 6.65
N LEU A 50 -14.36 -21.57 6.61
CA LEU A 50 -14.28 -22.64 7.62
C LEU A 50 -12.91 -23.36 7.59
N ALA A 51 -12.37 -23.64 6.41
CA ALA A 51 -11.04 -24.24 6.26
C ALA A 51 -9.91 -23.32 6.79
N MET A 52 -9.97 -22.02 6.50
CA MET A 52 -9.02 -21.02 7.01
C MET A 52 -9.11 -20.86 8.53
N ILE A 53 -10.31 -20.87 9.11
CA ILE A 53 -10.51 -20.81 10.56
C ILE A 53 -9.98 -22.09 11.23
N SER A 54 -10.25 -23.27 10.66
CA SER A 54 -9.69 -24.54 11.15
C SER A 54 -8.16 -24.55 11.12
N PHE A 55 -7.55 -24.03 10.04
CA PHE A 55 -6.11 -23.87 9.92
C PHE A 55 -5.54 -22.86 10.94
N PHE A 56 -6.24 -21.76 11.22
CA PHE A 56 -5.84 -20.79 12.24
C PHE A 56 -5.84 -21.41 13.65
N PHE A 57 -6.85 -22.19 14.02
CA PHE A 57 -6.86 -22.92 15.29
C PHE A 57 -5.77 -23.99 15.37
N LEU A 58 -5.47 -24.69 14.27
CA LEU A 58 -4.35 -25.63 14.20
C LEU A 58 -3.00 -24.93 14.44
N ILE A 59 -2.81 -23.73 13.87
CA ILE A 59 -1.61 -22.91 14.09
C ILE A 59 -1.49 -22.47 15.55
N ILE A 60 -2.58 -22.04 16.18
CA ILE A 60 -2.59 -21.66 17.60
C ILE A 60 -2.21 -22.87 18.48
N TYR A 61 -2.74 -24.06 18.18
CA TYR A 61 -2.40 -25.30 18.89
C TYR A 61 -0.92 -25.71 18.73
N LEU A 62 -0.28 -25.36 17.60
CA LEU A 62 1.14 -25.59 17.35
C LEU A 62 2.07 -24.64 18.16
N GLY A 63 1.52 -23.65 18.85
CA GLY A 63 2.20 -22.84 19.87
C GLY A 63 2.93 -21.58 19.36
N PRO A 64 3.45 -20.75 20.29
CA PRO A 64 3.91 -19.40 20.00
C PRO A 64 5.08 -19.33 19.01
N ILE A 65 5.97 -20.31 18.99
CA ILE A 65 7.11 -20.33 18.06
C ILE A 65 6.66 -20.63 16.62
N VAL A 66 5.65 -21.49 16.44
CA VAL A 66 5.07 -21.72 15.11
C VAL A 66 4.29 -20.50 14.64
N LEU A 67 3.60 -19.80 15.55
CA LEU A 67 3.01 -18.48 15.28
C LEU A 67 4.05 -17.45 14.81
N MET A 68 5.18 -17.29 15.52
CA MET A 68 6.27 -16.38 15.11
C MET A 68 6.82 -16.73 13.73
N MET A 69 7.14 -18.01 13.48
CA MET A 69 7.67 -18.46 12.19
C MET A 69 6.67 -18.25 11.04
N ILE A 70 5.36 -18.37 11.30
CA ILE A 70 4.32 -18.09 10.31
C ILE A 70 4.17 -16.58 10.05
N VAL A 71 4.30 -15.72 11.08
CA VAL A 71 4.32 -14.25 10.88
C VAL A 71 5.51 -13.84 10.02
N LEU A 72 6.71 -14.38 10.28
CA LEU A 72 7.91 -14.16 9.45
C LEU A 72 7.72 -14.67 8.01
N PHE A 73 7.09 -15.84 7.82
CA PHE A 73 6.78 -16.38 6.49
C PHE A 73 5.78 -15.51 5.72
N VAL A 74 4.69 -15.07 6.37
CA VAL A 74 3.68 -14.17 5.79
C VAL A 74 4.32 -12.83 5.41
N GLN A 75 5.15 -12.25 6.29
CA GLN A 75 5.92 -11.04 6.04
C GLN A 75 6.81 -11.18 4.78
N ILE A 76 7.61 -12.25 4.69
CA ILE A 76 8.46 -12.54 3.53
C ILE A 76 7.62 -12.66 2.25
N LYS A 77 6.42 -13.25 2.33
CA LYS A 77 5.51 -13.40 1.19
C LYS A 77 4.88 -12.07 0.76
N CYS A 78 4.34 -11.29 1.68
CA CYS A 78 3.81 -9.95 1.38
C CYS A 78 4.88 -9.02 0.78
N PHE A 79 6.13 -9.10 1.27
CA PHE A 79 7.26 -8.40 0.67
C PHE A 79 7.54 -8.90 -0.76
N GLN A 80 7.61 -10.22 -0.97
CA GLN A 80 7.78 -10.80 -2.30
C GLN A 80 6.71 -10.31 -3.28
N GLU A 81 5.44 -10.28 -2.87
CA GLU A 81 4.31 -9.83 -3.70
C GLU A 81 4.46 -8.34 -4.09
N ILE A 82 4.64 -7.42 -3.12
CA ILE A 82 4.76 -5.98 -3.42
C ILE A 82 5.99 -5.65 -4.27
N ILE A 83 7.15 -6.26 -4.01
CA ILE A 83 8.35 -6.02 -4.83
C ILE A 83 8.16 -6.58 -6.26
N THR A 84 7.45 -7.70 -6.41
CA THR A 84 7.11 -8.27 -7.73
C THR A 84 6.17 -7.35 -8.52
N ILE A 85 5.16 -6.77 -7.86
CA ILE A 85 4.27 -5.76 -8.48
C ILE A 85 5.07 -4.57 -8.98
N GLY A 86 5.92 -3.98 -8.12
CA GLY A 86 6.76 -2.84 -8.51
C GLY A 86 7.61 -3.16 -9.73
N TYR A 87 8.26 -4.33 -9.76
CA TYR A 87 9.01 -4.80 -10.92
C TYR A 87 8.15 -4.97 -12.19
N SER A 88 6.92 -5.49 -12.05
CA SER A 88 5.99 -5.66 -13.19
C SER A 88 5.44 -4.35 -13.75
N VAL A 89 5.29 -3.32 -12.91
CA VAL A 89 4.82 -1.98 -13.33
C VAL A 89 5.90 -1.23 -14.12
N TYR A 90 7.16 -1.36 -13.72
CA TYR A 90 8.30 -0.68 -14.35
C TYR A 90 9.12 -1.60 -15.29
N HIS A 91 8.44 -2.54 -15.96
CA HIS A 91 9.00 -3.67 -16.71
C HIS A 91 10.05 -3.33 -17.79
N SER A 92 10.12 -2.08 -18.26
CA SER A 92 10.91 -1.67 -19.42
C SER A 92 12.44 -1.72 -19.28
N TYR A 93 13.00 -2.01 -18.10
CA TYR A 93 14.45 -1.91 -17.85
C TYR A 93 15.01 -3.11 -17.07
N HIS A 94 15.92 -3.84 -17.72
CA HIS A 94 16.51 -5.08 -17.21
C HIS A 94 17.64 -4.82 -16.17
N LEU A 95 17.31 -4.16 -15.06
CA LEU A 95 18.22 -3.81 -13.95
C LEU A 95 18.68 -5.07 -13.19
N PRO A 96 19.92 -5.56 -13.36
CA PRO A 96 20.30 -6.91 -12.92
C PRO A 96 20.39 -7.07 -11.39
N TRP A 97 20.81 -6.01 -10.68
CA TRP A 97 21.06 -6.05 -9.23
C TRP A 97 19.87 -5.67 -8.37
N PHE A 98 18.81 -5.06 -8.93
CA PHE A 98 17.75 -4.46 -8.12
C PHE A 98 17.04 -5.47 -7.21
N ARG A 99 16.65 -6.64 -7.75
CA ARG A 99 15.96 -7.68 -6.97
C ARG A 99 16.82 -8.16 -5.79
N THR A 100 18.10 -8.43 -6.03
CA THR A 100 19.06 -8.87 -5.00
C THR A 100 19.23 -7.81 -3.92
N LEU A 101 19.28 -6.54 -4.30
CA LEU A 101 19.39 -5.41 -3.40
C LEU A 101 18.14 -5.24 -2.51
N SER A 102 16.93 -5.41 -3.04
CA SER A 102 15.71 -5.41 -2.22
C SER A 102 15.68 -6.55 -1.20
N TRP A 103 16.13 -7.75 -1.58
CA TRP A 103 16.29 -8.87 -0.62
C TRP A 103 17.38 -8.62 0.42
N TYR A 104 18.48 -7.93 0.06
CA TYR A 104 19.51 -7.50 1.01
C TYR A 104 18.95 -6.52 2.05
N PHE A 105 18.20 -5.50 1.62
CA PHE A 105 17.55 -4.58 2.56
C PHE A 105 16.49 -5.27 3.42
N LEU A 106 15.76 -6.26 2.91
CA LEU A 106 14.87 -7.10 3.73
C LEU A 106 15.65 -7.80 4.85
N LEU A 107 16.77 -8.47 4.53
CA LEU A 107 17.61 -9.14 5.52
C LEU A 107 18.16 -8.15 6.55
N CYS A 108 18.65 -6.99 6.10
CA CYS A 108 19.19 -5.95 6.97
C CYS A 108 18.14 -5.39 7.97
N VAL A 109 16.92 -5.11 7.50
CA VAL A 109 15.85 -4.55 8.34
C VAL A 109 15.24 -5.61 9.27
N ASN A 110 15.16 -6.87 8.82
CA ASN A 110 14.80 -8.00 9.70
C ASN A 110 15.84 -8.19 10.80
N TYR A 111 17.12 -8.19 10.46
CA TYR A 111 18.19 -8.30 11.44
C TYR A 111 18.08 -7.19 12.49
N PHE A 112 17.90 -5.92 12.08
CA PHE A 112 17.72 -4.79 13.01
C PHE A 112 16.52 -4.97 13.95
N PHE A 113 15.32 -5.23 13.44
CA PHE A 113 14.13 -5.31 14.29
C PHE A 113 14.06 -6.58 15.16
N TYR A 114 14.50 -7.73 14.63
CA TYR A 114 14.41 -9.00 15.37
C TYR A 114 15.66 -9.34 16.17
N GLY A 115 16.82 -8.75 15.87
CA GLY A 115 18.05 -8.98 16.62
C GLY A 115 18.03 -8.42 18.04
N GLU A 116 17.29 -7.32 18.26
CA GLU A 116 17.01 -6.77 19.58
C GLU A 116 16.05 -7.70 20.36
N THR A 117 14.86 -7.98 19.83
CA THR A 117 13.89 -8.91 20.45
C THR A 117 14.46 -10.31 20.73
N VAL A 118 15.30 -10.87 19.84
CA VAL A 118 15.96 -12.16 20.07
C VAL A 118 17.06 -12.06 21.13
N THR A 119 17.76 -10.92 21.24
CA THR A 119 18.72 -10.69 22.33
C THR A 119 18.01 -10.68 23.68
N ASP A 120 16.86 -10.02 23.76
CA ASP A 120 16.11 -9.90 25.01
C ASP A 120 15.46 -11.24 25.41
N CYS A 121 14.73 -11.89 24.48
CA CYS A 121 14.00 -13.14 24.77
C CYS A 121 14.90 -14.38 24.90
N PHE A 122 16.12 -14.38 24.35
CA PHE A 122 17.05 -15.52 24.41
C PHE A 122 18.39 -15.17 25.09
N PHE A 123 18.45 -14.12 25.90
CA PHE A 123 19.68 -13.55 26.50
C PHE A 123 20.71 -14.60 26.98
N THR A 124 20.28 -15.58 27.79
CA THR A 124 21.16 -16.63 28.33
C THR A 124 21.69 -17.60 27.26
N LEU A 125 20.90 -17.93 26.24
CA LEU A 125 21.30 -18.78 25.12
C LEU A 125 22.25 -18.02 24.18
N VAL A 126 21.96 -16.76 23.91
CA VAL A 126 22.81 -15.85 23.11
C VAL A 126 24.19 -15.62 23.77
N GLN A 127 24.26 -15.61 25.11
CA GLN A 127 25.53 -15.48 25.83
C GLN A 127 26.38 -16.76 25.89
N ARG A 128 25.75 -17.95 25.84
CA ARG A 128 26.46 -19.25 25.84
C ARG A 128 27.32 -19.44 24.59
N GLU A 129 26.88 -18.91 23.45
CA GLU A 129 27.54 -19.09 22.15
C GLU A 129 28.40 -17.88 21.77
N GLU A 130 29.72 -18.05 21.73
CA GLU A 130 30.71 -17.03 21.33
C GLU A 130 30.31 -16.17 20.10
N PRO A 131 29.92 -16.75 18.93
CA PRO A 131 29.59 -15.95 17.75
C PRO A 131 28.28 -15.15 17.91
N LEU A 132 27.29 -15.72 18.61
CA LEU A 132 26.01 -15.04 18.88
C LEU A 132 26.20 -13.90 19.88
N ARG A 133 27.06 -14.08 20.89
CA ARG A 133 27.40 -13.05 21.87
C ARG A 133 28.07 -11.83 21.22
N ILE A 134 28.93 -12.03 20.21
CA ILE A 134 29.51 -10.93 19.42
C ILE A 134 28.45 -10.22 18.58
N LEU A 135 27.62 -11.00 17.87
CA LEU A 135 26.55 -10.50 17.00
C LEU A 135 25.54 -9.63 17.76
N SER A 136 25.13 -10.08 18.94
CA SER A 136 24.23 -9.38 19.86
C SER A 136 24.90 -8.15 20.50
N LYS A 137 26.11 -8.29 21.08
CA LYS A 137 26.81 -7.17 21.75
C LYS A 137 27.03 -5.96 20.84
N TYR A 138 27.29 -6.20 19.55
CA TYR A 138 27.49 -5.14 18.56
C TYR A 138 26.28 -4.95 17.63
N HIS A 139 25.10 -5.47 18.01
CA HIS A 139 23.91 -5.56 17.17
C HIS A 139 23.61 -4.25 16.41
N ARG A 140 23.41 -3.15 17.14
CA ARG A 140 23.05 -1.84 16.57
C ARG A 140 24.12 -1.30 15.61
N PHE A 141 25.41 -1.54 15.87
CA PHE A 141 26.52 -1.14 14.99
C PHE A 141 26.59 -2.01 13.73
N ILE A 142 26.40 -3.33 13.86
CA ILE A 142 26.36 -4.27 12.73
C ILE A 142 25.16 -3.94 11.82
N SER A 143 23.99 -3.65 12.39
CA SER A 143 22.80 -3.21 11.64
C SER A 143 23.06 -1.93 10.84
N PHE A 144 23.71 -0.93 11.46
CA PHE A 144 24.09 0.30 10.77
C PHE A 144 25.11 0.04 9.64
N ALA A 145 26.12 -0.79 9.88
CA ALA A 145 27.13 -1.15 8.88
C ALA A 145 26.54 -1.93 7.70
N LEU A 146 25.60 -2.86 7.94
CA LEU A 146 24.85 -3.56 6.90
C LEU A 146 24.02 -2.57 6.07
N TYR A 147 23.25 -1.68 6.71
CA TYR A 147 22.43 -0.70 6.00
C TYR A 147 23.28 0.24 5.13
N LEU A 148 24.40 0.74 5.68
CA LEU A 148 25.35 1.58 4.96
C LEU A 148 25.99 0.82 3.78
N THR A 149 26.31 -0.46 3.95
CA THR A 149 26.83 -1.31 2.86
C THR A 149 25.78 -1.49 1.76
N GLY A 150 24.51 -1.69 2.12
CA GLY A 150 23.38 -1.71 1.18
C GLY A 150 23.20 -0.38 0.43
N PHE A 151 23.34 0.75 1.12
CA PHE A 151 23.30 2.07 0.52
C PHE A 151 24.46 2.31 -0.47
N CYS A 152 25.69 1.92 -0.10
CA CYS A 152 26.84 1.96 -1.00
C CYS A 152 26.63 1.05 -2.24
N MET A 153 26.09 -0.17 -2.06
CA MET A 153 25.73 -1.05 -3.18
C MET A 153 24.65 -0.45 -4.07
N PHE A 154 23.66 0.28 -3.52
CA PHE A 154 22.68 1.03 -4.32
C PHE A 154 23.35 2.11 -5.18
N VAL A 155 24.22 2.94 -4.56
CA VAL A 155 24.91 4.04 -5.26
C VAL A 155 25.83 3.51 -6.37
N LEU A 156 26.55 2.42 -6.13
CA LEU A 156 27.38 1.74 -7.13
C LEU A 156 26.55 1.07 -8.25
N SER A 157 25.27 0.78 -8.01
CA SER A 157 24.34 0.22 -8.99
C SER A 157 23.71 1.28 -9.92
N LEU A 158 23.96 2.57 -9.72
CA LEU A 158 23.30 3.65 -10.47
C LEU A 158 23.74 3.71 -11.96
N VAL A 159 22.77 3.50 -12.87
CA VAL A 159 22.98 3.45 -14.32
C VAL A 159 22.52 4.76 -14.98
N LYS A 160 23.41 5.36 -15.78
CA LYS A 160 23.11 6.55 -16.60
C LYS A 160 21.83 6.33 -17.43
N LYS A 161 20.99 7.36 -17.52
CA LYS A 161 19.63 7.37 -18.11
C LYS A 161 18.50 6.73 -17.26
N HIS A 162 18.79 6.00 -16.18
CA HIS A 162 17.75 5.28 -15.40
C HIS A 162 17.61 5.73 -13.95
N TYR A 163 18.33 6.77 -13.53
CA TYR A 163 18.36 7.27 -12.15
C TYR A 163 16.97 7.47 -11.50
N ARG A 164 16.02 8.16 -12.16
CA ARG A 164 14.67 8.38 -11.60
C ARG A 164 13.99 7.06 -11.24
N LEU A 165 14.02 6.07 -12.14
CA LEU A 165 13.46 4.75 -11.89
C LEU A 165 14.17 4.05 -10.73
N GLN A 166 15.50 4.10 -10.67
CA GLN A 166 16.25 3.50 -9.58
C GLN A 166 15.92 4.14 -8.22
N PHE A 167 15.70 5.45 -8.16
CA PHE A 167 15.24 6.14 -6.95
C PHE A 167 13.77 5.80 -6.59
N TYR A 168 12.85 5.73 -7.56
CA TYR A 168 11.48 5.26 -7.30
C TYR A 168 11.46 3.83 -6.77
N MET A 169 12.27 2.94 -7.33
CA MET A 169 12.40 1.54 -6.91
C MET A 169 13.09 1.36 -5.54
N PHE A 170 14.06 2.22 -5.23
CA PHE A 170 14.67 2.31 -3.90
C PHE A 170 13.65 2.80 -2.86
N GLY A 171 12.90 3.86 -3.15
CA GLY A 171 11.82 4.36 -2.31
C GLY A 171 10.70 3.33 -2.11
N TRP A 172 10.27 2.65 -3.19
CA TRP A 172 9.33 1.53 -3.15
C TRP A 172 9.79 0.43 -2.21
N THR A 173 11.06 0.03 -2.29
CA THR A 173 11.65 -0.97 -1.38
C THR A 173 11.55 -0.50 0.07
N HIS A 174 11.95 0.74 0.38
CA HIS A 174 11.95 1.25 1.77
C HIS A 174 10.54 1.46 2.33
N VAL A 175 9.59 1.94 1.53
CA VAL A 175 8.16 2.02 1.92
C VAL A 175 7.58 0.63 2.15
N THR A 176 7.93 -0.35 1.31
CA THR A 176 7.51 -1.76 1.50
C THR A 176 8.09 -2.33 2.80
N LEU A 177 9.36 -2.04 3.12
CA LEU A 177 9.98 -2.50 4.37
C LEU A 177 9.33 -1.87 5.61
N LEU A 178 9.05 -0.57 5.58
CA LEU A 178 8.36 0.14 6.65
C LEU A 178 6.93 -0.41 6.89
N ILE A 179 6.19 -0.69 5.81
CA ILE A 179 4.81 -1.22 5.93
C ILE A 179 4.80 -2.70 6.33
N VAL A 180 5.74 -3.52 5.82
CA VAL A 180 5.67 -4.98 6.01
C VAL A 180 6.47 -5.47 7.22
N VAL A 181 7.69 -4.96 7.46
CA VAL A 181 8.58 -5.47 8.52
C VAL A 181 8.29 -4.86 9.89
N THR A 182 8.04 -3.55 9.97
CA THR A 182 7.70 -2.91 11.26
C THR A 182 6.40 -3.47 11.84
N GLN A 183 5.44 -3.82 10.98
CA GLN A 183 4.17 -4.40 11.42
C GLN A 183 4.31 -5.87 11.83
N SER A 184 5.09 -6.69 11.12
CA SER A 184 5.38 -8.06 11.56
C SER A 184 6.21 -8.09 12.85
N HIS A 185 7.04 -7.08 13.09
CA HIS A 185 7.76 -6.88 14.36
C HIS A 185 6.77 -6.56 15.49
N PHE A 186 5.85 -5.60 15.31
CA PHE A 186 4.79 -5.33 16.30
C PHE A 186 3.89 -6.54 16.56
N ILE A 187 3.50 -7.32 15.55
CA ILE A 187 2.73 -8.56 15.73
C ILE A 187 3.46 -9.55 16.66
N ILE A 188 4.78 -9.70 16.49
CA ILE A 188 5.60 -10.60 17.30
C ILE A 188 5.84 -10.02 18.71
N HIS A 189 6.05 -8.71 18.86
CA HIS A 189 6.12 -8.06 20.18
C HIS A 189 4.80 -8.23 20.97
N ASN A 190 3.65 -8.08 20.32
CA ASN A 190 2.35 -8.27 20.95
C ASN A 190 2.13 -9.74 21.34
N LEU A 191 2.67 -10.69 20.57
CA LEU A 191 2.62 -12.13 20.88
C LEU A 191 3.46 -12.49 22.13
N PHE A 192 4.60 -11.82 22.37
CA PHE A 192 5.44 -12.02 23.56
C PHE A 192 4.79 -11.54 24.86
N GLU A 193 4.06 -10.42 24.83
CA GLU A 193 3.25 -9.91 25.97
C GLU A 193 2.04 -10.81 26.31
N GLY A 194 1.76 -11.83 25.49
CA GLY A 194 0.75 -12.86 25.73
C GLY A 194 -0.09 -13.14 24.49
N MET A 195 -0.36 -14.42 24.21
CA MET A 195 -1.01 -14.82 22.95
C MET A 195 -2.41 -14.23 22.75
N ILE A 196 -3.10 -13.84 23.81
CA ILE A 196 -4.39 -13.14 23.75
C ILE A 196 -4.31 -11.79 23.01
N TRP A 197 -3.17 -11.08 23.11
CA TRP A 197 -2.90 -9.82 22.39
C TRP A 197 -2.63 -10.03 20.89
N PHE A 198 -2.29 -11.24 20.47
CA PHE A 198 -2.24 -11.61 19.05
C PHE A 198 -3.62 -12.09 18.56
N ILE A 199 -4.22 -13.05 19.27
CA ILE A 199 -5.40 -13.79 18.80
C ILE A 199 -6.65 -12.92 18.77
N VAL A 200 -6.93 -12.14 19.83
CA VAL A 200 -8.18 -11.36 19.92
C VAL A 200 -8.25 -10.27 18.83
N PRO A 201 -7.22 -9.42 18.62
CA PRO A 201 -7.21 -8.46 17.51
C PRO A 201 -7.41 -9.07 16.12
N ILE A 202 -6.66 -10.13 15.80
CA ILE A 202 -6.72 -10.79 14.49
C ILE A 202 -8.10 -11.42 14.26
N SER A 203 -8.66 -12.06 15.30
CA SER A 203 -10.00 -12.66 15.27
C SER A 203 -11.10 -11.60 15.13
N CYS A 204 -10.96 -10.42 15.74
CA CYS A 204 -11.89 -9.30 15.57
C CYS A 204 -11.90 -8.79 14.12
N VAL A 205 -10.74 -8.62 13.48
CA VAL A 205 -10.67 -8.21 12.06
C VAL A 205 -11.30 -9.27 11.14
N ILE A 206 -11.03 -10.57 11.38
CA ILE A 206 -11.63 -11.68 10.63
C ILE A 206 -13.15 -11.70 10.81
N CYS A 207 -13.64 -11.55 12.05
CA CYS A 207 -15.07 -11.49 12.36
C CYS A 207 -15.74 -10.30 11.66
N ASN A 208 -15.11 -9.12 11.67
CA ASN A 208 -15.62 -7.93 11.00
C ASN A 208 -15.80 -8.13 9.49
N ASP A 209 -14.81 -8.71 8.79
CA ASP A 209 -14.93 -8.95 7.34
C ASP A 209 -15.99 -10.00 7.00
N ILE A 210 -16.13 -11.06 7.81
CA ILE A 210 -17.19 -12.07 7.67
C ILE A 210 -18.57 -11.44 7.91
N MET A 211 -18.76 -10.74 9.03
CA MET A 211 -20.04 -10.16 9.41
C MET A 211 -20.45 -9.03 8.46
N ALA A 212 -19.52 -8.16 8.03
CA ALA A 212 -19.80 -7.15 7.03
C ALA A 212 -20.19 -7.74 5.66
N TYR A 213 -19.65 -8.91 5.29
CA TYR A 213 -20.12 -9.66 4.13
C TYR A 213 -21.52 -10.26 4.36
N MET A 214 -21.81 -10.84 5.53
CA MET A 214 -23.13 -11.40 5.85
C MET A 214 -24.24 -10.34 5.84
N PHE A 215 -24.08 -9.26 6.63
CA PHE A 215 -25.04 -8.15 6.66
C PHE A 215 -25.14 -7.45 5.29
N GLY A 216 -24.01 -7.27 4.59
CA GLY A 216 -24.00 -6.73 3.22
C GLY A 216 -24.73 -7.62 2.20
N PHE A 217 -24.71 -8.95 2.36
CA PHE A 217 -25.39 -9.88 1.45
C PHE A 217 -26.91 -9.94 1.67
N PHE A 218 -27.39 -9.83 2.91
CA PHE A 218 -28.81 -9.90 3.23
C PHE A 218 -29.51 -8.53 3.22
N PHE A 219 -28.86 -7.49 3.74
CA PHE A 219 -29.46 -6.16 3.97
C PHE A 219 -28.79 -5.03 3.16
N GLY A 220 -27.65 -5.30 2.51
CA GLY A 220 -26.89 -4.29 1.77
C GLY A 220 -27.68 -3.65 0.63
N ARG A 221 -27.79 -2.32 0.65
CA ARG A 221 -28.45 -1.51 -0.39
C ARG A 221 -27.64 -0.27 -0.76
N THR A 222 -26.94 0.33 0.19
CA THR A 222 -26.21 1.59 0.00
C THR A 222 -24.69 1.37 -0.04
N PRO A 223 -24.00 1.66 -1.17
CA PRO A 223 -22.55 1.45 -1.27
C PRO A 223 -21.77 2.46 -0.43
N LEU A 224 -20.72 1.99 0.25
CA LEU A 224 -19.95 2.77 1.22
C LEU A 224 -18.94 3.71 0.54
N ILE A 225 -18.19 3.22 -0.45
CA ILE A 225 -17.19 4.00 -1.22
C ILE A 225 -17.24 3.60 -2.70
N LYS A 226 -17.22 4.57 -3.62
CA LYS A 226 -17.18 4.35 -5.08
C LYS A 226 -16.01 3.46 -5.54
N LEU A 227 -14.90 3.46 -4.81
CA LEU A 227 -13.71 2.63 -5.05
C LEU A 227 -13.96 1.13 -4.82
N SER A 228 -14.92 0.77 -3.96
CA SER A 228 -15.27 -0.61 -3.61
C SER A 228 -16.80 -0.78 -3.56
N PRO A 229 -17.48 -0.82 -4.72
CA PRO A 229 -18.95 -0.79 -4.80
C PRO A 229 -19.65 -2.04 -4.22
N LYS A 230 -18.89 -3.04 -3.76
CA LYS A 230 -19.39 -4.26 -3.09
C LYS A 230 -19.42 -4.15 -1.55
N LYS A 231 -18.81 -3.12 -0.96
CA LYS A 231 -18.87 -2.83 0.49
C LYS A 231 -20.00 -1.82 0.74
N THR A 232 -20.89 -2.11 1.67
CA THR A 232 -22.12 -1.32 1.93
C THR A 232 -22.16 -0.77 3.35
N TRP A 233 -22.93 0.30 3.58
CA TRP A 233 -23.12 0.88 4.92
C TRP A 233 -23.82 -0.08 5.87
N GLU A 234 -24.84 -0.81 5.40
CA GLU A 234 -25.57 -1.77 6.24
C GLU A 234 -24.65 -2.93 6.67
N GLY A 235 -23.74 -3.34 5.79
CA GLY A 235 -22.68 -4.30 6.10
C GLY A 235 -21.68 -3.76 7.12
N PHE A 236 -21.20 -2.51 6.96
CA PHE A 236 -20.25 -1.89 7.88
C PHE A 236 -20.82 -1.75 9.31
N ILE A 237 -22.06 -1.27 9.44
CA ILE A 237 -22.72 -1.10 10.75
C ILE A 237 -23.01 -2.45 11.42
N GLY A 238 -23.47 -3.45 10.66
CA GLY A 238 -23.66 -4.81 11.17
C GLY A 238 -22.34 -5.48 11.59
N GLY A 239 -21.28 -5.26 10.82
CA GLY A 239 -19.91 -5.68 11.14
C GLY A 239 -19.45 -5.11 12.49
N LEU A 240 -19.64 -3.80 12.71
CA LEU A 240 -19.29 -3.13 13.98
C LEU A 240 -19.98 -3.73 15.19
N PHE A 241 -21.30 -3.86 15.15
CA PHE A 241 -22.07 -4.42 16.26
C PHE A 241 -21.65 -5.86 16.57
N SER A 242 -21.57 -6.73 15.55
CA SER A 242 -21.18 -8.13 15.75
C SER A 242 -19.72 -8.29 16.17
N THR A 243 -18.80 -7.43 15.73
CA THR A 243 -17.39 -7.50 16.12
C THR A 243 -17.18 -7.13 17.59
N ILE A 244 -17.91 -6.14 18.11
CA ILE A 244 -17.85 -5.76 19.53
C ILE A 244 -18.41 -6.89 20.41
N VAL A 245 -19.58 -7.44 20.06
CA VAL A 245 -20.17 -8.59 20.80
C VAL A 245 -19.23 -9.80 20.76
N PHE A 246 -18.67 -10.12 19.59
CA PHE A 246 -17.69 -11.20 19.44
C PHE A 246 -16.42 -10.96 20.25
N GLY A 247 -15.89 -9.73 20.27
CA GLY A 247 -14.73 -9.36 21.08
C GLY A 247 -14.97 -9.59 22.58
N ILE A 248 -16.11 -9.15 23.11
CA ILE A 248 -16.51 -9.34 24.52
C ILE A 248 -16.63 -10.83 24.87
N MET A 249 -17.21 -11.66 23.98
CA MET A 249 -17.35 -13.10 24.23
C MET A 249 -16.03 -13.85 24.10
N LEU A 250 -15.22 -13.55 23.08
CA LEU A 250 -13.91 -14.18 22.87
C LEU A 250 -12.95 -13.84 24.01
N SER A 251 -12.90 -12.57 24.44
CA SER A 251 -12.07 -12.15 25.57
C SER A 251 -12.48 -12.84 26.87
N TYR A 252 -13.79 -12.94 27.17
CA TYR A 252 -14.28 -13.70 28.34
C TYR A 252 -13.80 -15.17 28.32
N VAL A 253 -13.97 -15.86 27.19
CA VAL A 253 -13.56 -17.26 27.05
C VAL A 253 -12.05 -17.43 27.16
N MET A 254 -11.26 -16.52 26.57
CA MET A 254 -9.80 -16.63 26.54
C MET A 254 -9.12 -16.26 27.86
N SER A 255 -9.61 -15.25 28.59
CA SER A 255 -9.06 -14.84 29.90
C SER A 255 -9.10 -15.96 30.96
N GLY A 256 -9.96 -16.97 30.79
CA GLY A 256 -10.01 -18.14 31.66
C GLY A 256 -8.83 -19.13 31.51
N TRP A 257 -7.99 -19.01 30.47
CA TRP A 257 -6.91 -19.97 30.19
C TRP A 257 -5.52 -19.34 30.26
N ARG A 258 -4.72 -19.77 31.26
CA ARG A 258 -3.32 -19.33 31.47
C ARG A 258 -2.49 -19.35 30.18
N TYR A 259 -2.65 -20.41 29.37
CA TYR A 259 -1.99 -20.59 28.07
C TYR A 259 -2.10 -19.39 27.11
N PHE A 260 -3.24 -18.70 27.07
CA PHE A 260 -3.40 -17.51 26.22
C PHE A 260 -3.01 -16.21 26.90
N VAL A 261 -3.16 -16.16 28.22
CA VAL A 261 -2.98 -14.96 29.05
C VAL A 261 -1.51 -14.67 29.33
N CYS A 262 -0.70 -15.71 29.58
CA CYS A 262 0.66 -15.55 30.04
C CYS A 262 1.63 -15.07 28.95
N PRO A 263 2.65 -14.27 29.33
CA PRO A 263 3.74 -13.93 28.42
C PRO A 263 4.53 -15.18 28.00
N VAL A 264 5.24 -15.06 26.88
CA VAL A 264 6.00 -16.17 26.28
C VAL A 264 7.46 -16.09 26.72
N GLU A 265 7.84 -16.88 27.71
CA GLU A 265 9.18 -16.87 28.30
C GLU A 265 10.01 -18.11 27.92
N PHE A 266 11.34 -17.96 27.83
CA PHE A 266 12.27 -19.04 27.54
C PHE A 266 12.88 -19.61 28.82
N ASN A 267 12.51 -20.84 29.19
CA ASN A 267 13.04 -21.50 30.39
C ASN A 267 14.39 -22.19 30.08
N ASN A 268 15.44 -21.71 30.75
CA ASN A 268 16.83 -22.11 30.55
C ASN A 268 17.17 -23.56 30.95
N ASP A 269 16.40 -24.15 31.87
CA ASP A 269 16.66 -25.50 32.41
C ASP A 269 16.04 -26.58 31.51
N SER A 270 14.91 -26.25 30.88
CA SER A 270 14.20 -27.14 29.95
C SER A 270 14.54 -26.89 28.47
N ASN A 271 15.25 -25.80 28.15
CA ASN A 271 15.47 -25.27 26.79
C ASN A 271 14.17 -25.18 25.97
N ARG A 272 13.07 -24.79 26.62
CA ARG A 272 11.73 -24.72 26.03
C ARG A 272 11.03 -23.43 26.42
N PHE A 273 10.14 -23.00 25.55
CA PHE A 273 9.19 -21.94 25.86
C PHE A 273 8.13 -22.46 26.82
N GLN A 274 7.86 -21.66 27.85
CA GLN A 274 6.83 -21.90 28.86
C GLN A 274 5.86 -20.72 28.87
N VAL A 275 4.62 -20.97 29.28
CA VAL A 275 3.54 -19.97 29.38
C VAL A 275 2.84 -20.10 30.73
N ASP A 276 3.66 -20.36 31.76
CA ASP A 276 3.25 -20.77 33.10
C ASP A 276 3.47 -19.64 34.11
N CYS A 277 2.79 -18.50 33.87
CA CYS A 277 2.75 -17.36 34.77
C CYS A 277 1.58 -17.44 35.76
N GLU A 278 1.60 -16.64 36.82
CA GLU A 278 0.38 -16.29 37.57
C GLU A 278 -0.40 -15.18 36.83
N PRO A 279 -1.71 -15.33 36.57
CA PRO A 279 -2.48 -14.33 35.84
C PRO A 279 -2.54 -12.98 36.58
N SER A 280 -2.04 -11.92 35.94
CA SER A 280 -2.13 -10.56 36.48
C SER A 280 -3.57 -10.08 36.63
N GLU A 281 -3.79 -9.03 37.44
CA GLU A 281 -5.11 -8.47 37.77
C GLU A 281 -6.04 -8.29 36.55
N LEU A 282 -5.46 -7.95 35.39
CA LEU A 282 -6.17 -7.71 34.13
C LEU A 282 -6.99 -8.91 33.65
N PHE A 283 -6.58 -10.11 34.07
CA PHE A 283 -7.16 -11.40 33.72
C PHE A 283 -7.74 -12.13 34.95
N GLN A 284 -7.98 -11.40 36.04
CA GLN A 284 -8.77 -11.86 37.18
C GLN A 284 -10.20 -11.28 37.09
N LEU A 285 -11.18 -11.99 37.67
CA LEU A 285 -12.58 -11.53 37.69
C LEU A 285 -12.75 -10.44 38.76
N GLN A 286 -13.22 -9.27 38.34
CA GLN A 286 -13.49 -8.15 39.26
C GLN A 286 -14.97 -7.76 39.19
N ASP A 287 -15.52 -7.32 40.33
CA ASP A 287 -16.89 -6.81 40.45
C ASP A 287 -16.92 -5.31 40.13
N TYR A 288 -17.66 -4.93 39.09
CA TYR A 288 -17.87 -3.53 38.71
C TYR A 288 -19.31 -3.11 39.02
N ALA A 289 -19.48 -1.96 39.67
CA ALA A 289 -20.79 -1.33 39.84
C ALA A 289 -21.29 -0.78 38.48
N LEU A 290 -22.56 -1.03 38.15
CA LEU A 290 -23.15 -0.50 36.92
C LEU A 290 -23.49 1.00 37.06
N PRO A 291 -23.32 1.81 36.00
CA PRO A 291 -23.90 3.14 35.94
C PRO A 291 -25.43 3.09 36.11
N SER A 292 -26.01 4.03 36.86
CA SER A 292 -27.44 4.04 37.22
C SER A 292 -28.41 4.01 36.03
N PHE A 293 -27.98 4.49 34.85
CA PHE A 293 -28.74 4.33 33.59
C PHE A 293 -28.85 2.86 33.15
N LEU A 294 -27.79 2.07 33.30
CA LEU A 294 -27.79 0.64 32.96
C LEU A 294 -28.49 -0.19 34.04
N GLU A 295 -28.30 0.12 35.31
CA GLU A 295 -29.06 -0.45 36.44
C GLU A 295 -30.58 -0.35 36.21
N SER A 296 -31.04 0.83 35.77
CA SER A 296 -32.45 1.10 35.42
C SER A 296 -32.99 0.26 34.25
N PHE A 297 -32.12 -0.36 33.44
CA PHE A 297 -32.49 -1.14 32.26
C PHE A 297 -32.30 -2.65 32.45
N THR A 298 -31.30 -3.08 33.23
CA THR A 298 -30.97 -4.50 33.47
C THR A 298 -31.48 -5.02 34.82
N GLY A 299 -31.74 -4.14 35.79
CA GLY A 299 -32.05 -4.52 37.16
C GLY A 299 -30.87 -5.15 37.93
N TRP A 300 -29.64 -5.02 37.43
CA TRP A 300 -28.42 -5.52 38.07
C TRP A 300 -27.61 -4.35 38.65
N THR A 301 -27.07 -4.52 39.86
CA THR A 301 -26.26 -3.51 40.56
C THR A 301 -24.76 -3.69 40.32
N THR A 302 -24.28 -4.94 40.29
CA THR A 302 -22.89 -5.30 39.98
C THR A 302 -22.81 -6.30 38.82
N VAL A 303 -21.69 -6.27 38.10
CA VAL A 303 -21.35 -7.25 37.06
C VAL A 303 -19.91 -7.70 37.25
N ARG A 304 -19.71 -9.03 37.27
CA ARG A 304 -18.38 -9.65 37.24
C ARG A 304 -17.88 -9.73 35.80
N LEU A 305 -16.76 -9.10 35.52
CA LEU A 305 -16.10 -9.10 34.22
C LEU A 305 -14.57 -9.05 34.41
N TYR A 306 -13.83 -9.56 33.41
CA TYR A 306 -12.38 -9.40 33.38
C TYR A 306 -12.04 -7.98 32.89
N PRO A 307 -11.11 -7.23 33.52
CA PRO A 307 -10.68 -5.92 33.03
C PRO A 307 -10.27 -5.95 31.54
N PHE A 308 -9.64 -7.04 31.08
CA PHE A 308 -9.33 -7.26 29.66
C PHE A 308 -10.53 -7.18 28.70
N GLN A 309 -11.76 -7.44 29.14
CA GLN A 309 -12.96 -7.27 28.28
C GLN A 309 -13.18 -5.80 27.90
N ILE A 310 -12.84 -4.85 28.77
CA ILE A 310 -12.93 -3.41 28.49
C ILE A 310 -11.92 -3.03 27.39
N HIS A 311 -10.69 -3.56 27.47
CA HIS A 311 -9.70 -3.41 26.40
C HIS A 311 -10.16 -4.09 25.11
N SER A 312 -10.80 -5.26 25.18
CA SER A 312 -11.36 -5.95 24.02
C SER A 312 -12.44 -5.14 23.30
N ILE A 313 -13.24 -4.33 24.01
CA ILE A 313 -14.19 -3.38 23.40
C ILE A 313 -13.45 -2.31 22.58
N ALA A 314 -12.35 -1.76 23.10
CA ALA A 314 -11.53 -0.80 22.34
C ALA A 314 -10.87 -1.44 21.11
N LEU A 315 -10.31 -2.66 21.27
CA LEU A 315 -9.71 -3.44 20.18
C LEU A 315 -10.72 -3.78 19.07
N SER A 316 -11.88 -4.32 19.43
CA SER A 316 -12.95 -4.69 18.48
C SER A 316 -13.55 -3.47 17.77
N SER A 317 -13.72 -2.35 18.48
CA SER A 317 -14.15 -1.08 17.89
C SER A 317 -13.16 -0.55 16.86
N PHE A 318 -11.85 -0.55 17.16
CA PHE A 318 -10.82 -0.16 16.19
C PHE A 318 -10.74 -1.12 15.00
N ALA A 319 -10.76 -2.44 15.25
CA ALA A 319 -10.74 -3.48 14.22
C ALA A 319 -11.88 -3.33 13.21
N SER A 320 -13.06 -2.86 13.64
CA SER A 320 -14.20 -2.65 12.76
C SER A 320 -14.25 -1.25 12.12
N ILE A 321 -13.98 -0.19 12.87
CA ILE A 321 -14.05 1.19 12.34
C ILE A 321 -12.84 1.50 11.44
N MET A 322 -11.63 1.23 11.92
CA MET A 322 -10.38 1.62 11.27
C MET A 322 -9.78 0.51 10.40
N GLY A 323 -9.92 -0.76 10.78
CA GLY A 323 -9.41 -1.91 10.03
C GLY A 323 -9.77 -1.91 8.53
N PRO A 324 -11.05 -1.68 8.14
CA PRO A 324 -11.46 -1.64 6.73
C PRO A 324 -10.77 -0.57 5.88
N PHE A 325 -10.23 0.51 6.47
CA PHE A 325 -9.45 1.49 5.73
C PHE A 325 -8.12 0.93 5.21
N GLY A 326 -7.56 -0.10 5.84
CA GLY A 326 -6.44 -0.87 5.29
C GLY A 326 -6.81 -1.54 3.96
N GLY A 327 -7.93 -2.26 3.94
CA GLY A 327 -8.47 -2.86 2.71
C GLY A 327 -8.92 -1.84 1.66
N PHE A 328 -9.39 -0.65 2.04
CA PHE A 328 -9.66 0.44 1.09
C PHE A 328 -8.37 1.04 0.51
N PHE A 329 -7.33 1.22 1.31
CA PHE A 329 -6.00 1.67 0.86
C PHE A 329 -5.38 0.67 -0.11
N ALA A 330 -5.35 -0.62 0.25
CA ALA A 330 -4.86 -1.69 -0.60
C ALA A 330 -5.67 -1.81 -1.91
N SER A 331 -7.00 -1.66 -1.83
CA SER A 331 -7.86 -1.56 -3.03
C SER A 331 -7.48 -0.36 -3.91
N GLY A 332 -7.24 0.81 -3.33
CA GLY A 332 -6.82 2.02 -4.04
C GLY A 332 -5.47 1.88 -4.73
N PHE A 333 -4.48 1.36 -4.02
CA PHE A 333 -3.16 0.99 -4.54
C PHE A 333 -3.28 0.08 -5.77
N LYS A 334 -4.07 -1.00 -5.66
CA LYS A 334 -4.29 -1.92 -6.79
C LYS A 334 -4.92 -1.23 -8.01
N ARG A 335 -5.89 -0.32 -7.80
CA ARG A 335 -6.48 0.47 -8.92
C ARG A 335 -5.49 1.45 -9.55
N ALA A 336 -4.61 2.08 -8.77
CA ALA A 336 -3.57 2.98 -9.31
C ALA A 336 -2.64 2.25 -10.29
N PHE A 337 -2.27 1.00 -10.00
CA PHE A 337 -1.43 0.16 -10.87
C PHE A 337 -2.22 -0.68 -11.90
N LYS A 338 -3.54 -0.45 -12.03
CA LYS A 338 -4.46 -1.19 -12.91
C LYS A 338 -4.51 -2.71 -12.66
N ILE A 339 -4.07 -3.17 -11.49
CA ILE A 339 -4.15 -4.57 -11.06
C ILE A 339 -5.45 -4.85 -10.27
N LYS A 340 -5.75 -6.14 -10.05
CA LYS A 340 -6.96 -6.61 -9.37
C LYS A 340 -6.69 -7.18 -7.98
N ASP A 341 -5.62 -7.98 -7.88
CA ASP A 341 -5.13 -8.69 -6.69
C ASP A 341 -3.59 -8.54 -6.66
N PHE A 342 -2.93 -8.70 -5.50
CA PHE A 342 -1.48 -8.52 -5.39
C PHE A 342 -0.68 -9.66 -6.04
N ALA A 343 -1.21 -10.88 -6.01
CA ALA A 343 -0.65 -12.06 -6.66
C ALA A 343 -1.74 -13.14 -6.82
N ASN A 344 -1.38 -14.28 -7.42
CA ASN A 344 -2.22 -15.48 -7.48
C ASN A 344 -1.69 -16.58 -6.53
N THR A 345 -1.15 -16.18 -5.37
CA THR A 345 -0.44 -17.06 -4.43
C THR A 345 -1.36 -18.11 -3.78
N ILE A 346 -2.65 -17.78 -3.58
CA ILE A 346 -3.67 -18.70 -3.10
C ILE A 346 -4.70 -18.91 -4.22
N PRO A 347 -4.86 -20.14 -4.76
CA PRO A 347 -5.76 -20.39 -5.89
C PRO A 347 -7.21 -19.99 -5.55
N GLY A 348 -7.82 -19.20 -6.43
CA GLY A 348 -9.17 -18.67 -6.26
C GLY A 348 -9.31 -17.57 -5.20
N HIS A 349 -8.24 -17.16 -4.50
CA HIS A 349 -8.31 -16.23 -3.37
C HIS A 349 -7.31 -15.07 -3.37
N GLY A 350 -6.42 -14.98 -4.35
CA GLY A 350 -5.54 -13.82 -4.56
C GLY A 350 -4.18 -13.93 -3.87
N GLY A 351 -3.58 -12.78 -3.53
CA GLY A 351 -2.30 -12.72 -2.84
C GLY A 351 -2.45 -12.99 -1.34
N ILE A 352 -1.32 -13.17 -0.67
CA ILE A 352 -1.26 -13.17 0.80
C ILE A 352 -1.46 -11.73 1.30
N MET A 353 -0.96 -10.71 0.59
CA MET A 353 -1.23 -9.29 0.93
C MET A 353 -2.72 -8.94 0.87
N ASP A 354 -3.50 -9.53 -0.06
CA ASP A 354 -4.97 -9.39 -0.14
C ASP A 354 -5.74 -9.97 1.09
N ARG A 355 -5.03 -10.52 2.07
CA ARG A 355 -5.60 -11.14 3.29
C ARG A 355 -5.06 -10.54 4.60
N PHE A 356 -4.01 -9.74 4.53
CA PHE A 356 -3.42 -9.06 5.68
C PHE A 356 -3.51 -7.53 5.59
N ASP A 357 -4.00 -6.95 4.49
CA ASP A 357 -4.20 -5.51 4.29
C ASP A 357 -4.94 -4.80 5.46
N CYS A 358 -6.05 -5.36 5.95
CA CYS A 358 -6.76 -4.89 7.14
C CYS A 358 -5.99 -5.13 8.46
N GLN A 359 -5.14 -6.16 8.53
CA GLN A 359 -4.40 -6.54 9.75
C GLN A 359 -3.20 -5.60 10.01
N TYR A 360 -2.60 -5.02 8.96
CA TYR A 360 -1.45 -4.12 9.09
C TYR A 360 -1.71 -2.87 9.96
N LEU A 361 -2.93 -2.33 9.97
CA LEU A 361 -3.29 -1.23 10.88
C LEU A 361 -3.53 -1.71 12.32
N MET A 362 -4.01 -2.95 12.48
CA MET A 362 -4.32 -3.52 13.79
C MET A 362 -3.04 -3.79 14.61
N ALA A 363 -1.97 -4.24 13.95
CA ALA A 363 -0.67 -4.54 14.57
C ALA A 363 -0.07 -3.36 15.36
N THR A 364 0.09 -2.19 14.70
CA THR A 364 0.55 -0.96 15.37
C THR A 364 -0.41 -0.51 16.46
N PHE A 365 -1.73 -0.54 16.20
CA PHE A 365 -2.72 -0.09 17.17
C PHE A 365 -2.63 -0.88 18.48
N VAL A 366 -2.57 -2.21 18.41
CA VAL A 366 -2.43 -3.08 19.60
C VAL A 366 -1.14 -2.77 20.35
N ASN A 367 -0.02 -2.60 19.65
CA ASN A 367 1.28 -2.34 20.29
C ASN A 367 1.29 -0.99 21.04
N VAL A 368 0.82 0.06 20.38
CA VAL A 368 0.67 1.41 20.97
C VAL A 368 -0.34 1.40 22.12
N TYR A 369 -1.42 0.61 22.01
CA TYR A 369 -2.44 0.48 23.04
C TYR A 369 -1.91 -0.19 24.31
N ILE A 370 -1.16 -1.30 24.17
CA ILE A 370 -0.48 -1.97 25.30
C ILE A 370 0.50 -0.99 25.96
N ALA A 371 1.38 -0.35 25.18
CA ALA A 371 2.36 0.60 25.71
C ALA A 371 1.71 1.79 26.45
N SER A 372 0.61 2.33 25.93
CA SER A 372 -0.05 3.52 26.48
C SER A 372 -0.93 3.23 27.70
N PHE A 373 -1.70 2.13 27.68
CA PHE A 373 -2.75 1.88 28.68
C PHE A 373 -2.42 0.76 29.68
N ILE A 374 -1.40 -0.05 29.41
CA ILE A 374 -1.13 -1.29 30.16
C ILE A 374 0.29 -1.29 30.73
N SER A 375 1.30 -0.98 29.92
CA SER A 375 2.67 -0.78 30.42
C SER A 375 2.75 0.41 31.37
N PHE A 376 1.95 1.46 31.15
CA PHE A 376 1.78 2.55 32.13
C PHE A 376 1.16 2.07 33.45
N LYS A 377 0.27 1.06 33.44
CA LYS A 377 -0.24 0.47 34.69
C LYS A 377 0.84 -0.38 35.37
N LYS A 378 1.55 -1.27 34.65
CA LYS A 378 2.71 -2.03 35.17
C LYS A 378 3.67 -1.09 35.92
N ILE A 379 4.17 -0.06 35.22
CA ILE A 379 5.10 0.94 35.79
C ILE A 379 4.50 1.64 37.01
N LYS A 380 3.21 2.04 36.98
CA LYS A 380 2.59 2.70 38.14
C LYS A 380 2.44 1.74 39.33
N ASP A 381 2.08 0.49 39.10
CA ASP A 381 1.92 -0.52 40.15
C ASP A 381 3.31 -0.85 40.76
N ASP A 382 4.35 -1.00 39.93
CA ASP A 382 5.75 -1.17 40.35
C ASP A 382 6.22 0.04 41.20
N TYR A 383 6.00 1.28 40.72
CA TYR A 383 6.37 2.50 41.44
C TYR A 383 5.61 2.69 42.76
N ILE A 384 4.38 2.19 42.90
CA ILE A 384 3.64 2.22 44.17
C ILE A 384 4.17 1.14 45.13
N GLY A 385 4.55 -0.03 44.61
CA GLY A 385 5.28 -1.04 45.37
C GLY A 385 6.65 -0.54 45.88
N GLU A 386 7.32 0.32 45.10
CA GLU A 386 8.53 1.03 45.55
C GLU A 386 8.22 2.23 46.47
N GLU A 387 7.17 3.02 46.28
CA GLU A 387 6.83 4.14 47.18
C GLU A 387 6.44 3.67 48.60
N GLU A 388 5.84 2.48 48.75
CA GLU A 388 5.62 1.86 50.07
C GLU A 388 6.94 1.38 50.74
N GLN A 389 8.07 1.40 50.02
CA GLN A 389 9.41 1.08 50.54
C GLN A 389 10.43 2.24 50.48
N SER A 390 10.17 3.33 49.73
CA SER A 390 11.19 4.30 49.30
C SER A 390 10.74 5.78 49.43
N GLY A 391 10.20 6.13 50.60
CA GLY A 391 9.85 7.52 50.91
C GLY A 391 11.06 8.42 51.21
N THR A 392 11.81 8.90 50.20
CA THR A 392 12.65 10.13 50.34
C THR A 392 13.02 10.86 49.04
N THR A 393 12.54 12.10 48.90
CA THR A 393 13.20 13.29 48.28
C THR A 393 14.03 13.14 46.99
N SER A 394 13.57 13.77 45.89
CA SER A 394 14.04 15.12 45.47
C SER A 394 13.77 15.39 43.99
N SER A 395 13.13 16.51 43.65
CA SER A 395 12.88 16.94 42.27
C SER A 395 13.67 18.20 41.92
N ALA A 396 14.43 18.17 40.82
CA ALA A 396 15.12 19.32 40.26
C ALA A 396 14.85 19.41 38.75
N SER A 397 14.13 20.46 38.33
CA SER A 397 13.75 20.70 36.94
C SER A 397 14.36 22.01 36.43
N THR A 398 14.74 22.08 35.16
CA THR A 398 15.05 23.34 34.47
C THR A 398 14.79 23.21 32.97
N SER A 399 14.16 24.22 32.39
CA SER A 399 13.82 24.34 30.96
C SER A 399 14.65 25.45 30.28
N CYS A 400 14.68 25.50 28.94
CA CYS A 400 15.42 26.49 28.17
C CYS A 400 14.54 27.19 27.12
N THR A 401 14.73 28.50 26.90
CA THR A 401 13.98 29.29 25.90
C THR A 401 14.79 30.45 25.25
N SER A 402 14.83 30.43 23.91
CA SER A 402 14.79 31.58 22.95
C SER A 402 15.78 32.78 22.99
N ASN A 403 16.56 32.95 21.88
CA ASN A 403 16.62 34.07 20.88
C ASN A 403 16.67 35.58 21.33
N PRO A 404 16.83 36.64 20.46
CA PRO A 404 16.88 36.73 18.96
C PRO A 404 17.96 37.73 18.33
N THR A 405 17.86 38.01 17.00
CA THR A 405 18.19 39.31 16.28
C THR A 405 19.66 39.82 16.12
N GLU A 406 20.12 40.61 15.11
CA GLU A 406 19.62 41.04 13.77
C GLU A 406 20.73 41.66 12.82
N HIS A 407 20.34 42.07 11.59
CA HIS A 407 20.87 43.17 10.72
C HIS A 407 21.92 42.95 9.58
N THR A 408 21.95 43.91 8.63
CA THR A 408 22.57 43.95 7.27
C THR A 408 23.37 45.26 7.05
N PRO A 409 24.15 45.54 5.95
CA PRO A 409 23.73 45.78 4.53
C PRO A 409 24.67 45.06 3.49
N THR A 410 25.01 45.43 2.22
CA THR A 410 25.00 46.68 1.39
C THR A 410 25.06 46.39 -0.16
N ARG A 411 25.61 47.28 -1.01
CA ARG A 411 25.73 47.28 -2.51
C ARG A 411 26.93 48.20 -2.93
N PRO A 412 27.29 48.55 -4.23
CA PRO A 412 26.44 48.78 -5.44
C PRO A 412 27.02 48.55 -6.89
N ILE A 413 26.15 48.67 -7.94
CA ILE A 413 26.42 49.26 -9.32
C ILE A 413 27.36 48.47 -10.31
N ARG A 414 27.38 48.58 -11.67
CA ARG A 414 26.65 49.41 -12.71
C ARG A 414 25.97 48.63 -13.89
N GLN A 415 26.48 48.75 -15.14
CA GLN A 415 25.87 48.52 -16.50
C GLN A 415 27.02 48.27 -17.56
N THR A 416 26.96 48.27 -18.92
CA THR A 416 26.00 48.77 -19.98
C THR A 416 26.30 48.21 -21.41
N GLU A 417 25.24 48.02 -22.25
CA GLU A 417 25.08 48.31 -23.71
C GLU A 417 25.75 47.62 -24.96
N GLN A 418 24.92 47.51 -26.02
CA GLN A 418 25.11 47.65 -27.52
C GLN A 418 25.47 46.47 -28.50
N THR A 419 25.12 46.67 -29.80
CA THR A 419 25.06 45.77 -31.01
C THR A 419 25.36 46.63 -32.30
N PRO A 420 25.12 46.28 -33.61
CA PRO A 420 24.71 45.05 -34.39
C PRO A 420 25.81 44.60 -35.45
N THR A 421 25.70 44.22 -36.76
CA THR A 421 24.66 44.13 -37.86
C THR A 421 25.11 43.30 -39.10
N ARG A 422 24.17 42.78 -39.94
CA ARG A 422 24.26 42.35 -41.39
C ARG A 422 25.17 41.13 -41.78
N GLY A 423 24.94 40.36 -42.88
CA GLY A 423 23.80 40.26 -43.84
C GLY A 423 24.11 39.49 -45.17
N GLN A 424 23.07 39.25 -46.02
CA GLN A 424 23.07 38.82 -47.48
C GLN A 424 23.00 37.30 -47.91
N THR A 425 22.51 37.06 -49.15
CA THR A 425 22.12 35.78 -49.89
C THR A 425 22.09 36.09 -51.43
N PRO A 426 21.38 35.45 -52.44
CA PRO A 426 20.60 34.17 -52.59
C PRO A 426 20.66 33.38 -53.98
N THR A 427 19.93 32.23 -54.12
CA THR A 427 19.22 31.67 -55.36
C THR A 427 19.99 31.17 -56.64
N PRO A 428 19.37 30.55 -57.69
CA PRO A 428 18.21 29.58 -57.85
C PRO A 428 18.41 28.41 -58.91
N SER A 429 17.37 27.61 -59.27
CA SER A 429 17.37 26.57 -60.35
C SER A 429 15.95 26.16 -60.92
N ALA A 430 15.83 25.19 -61.87
CA ALA A 430 14.66 24.88 -62.77
C ALA A 430 14.77 23.47 -63.48
N SER A 431 13.84 22.85 -64.27
CA SER A 431 12.34 22.82 -64.44
C SER A 431 11.89 21.84 -65.61
N SER A 432 10.56 21.64 -65.88
CA SER A 432 9.87 21.11 -67.13
C SER A 432 9.82 19.57 -67.46
N THR A 433 9.06 18.97 -68.43
CA THR A 433 7.69 19.09 -69.07
C THR A 433 7.44 18.00 -70.18
N LEU A 434 6.23 17.42 -70.43
CA LEU A 434 5.89 16.62 -71.67
C LEU A 434 4.35 16.44 -72.05
N GLN A 435 3.95 15.48 -72.94
CA GLN A 435 2.75 15.56 -73.85
C GLN A 435 2.25 14.20 -74.51
N ARG A 436 1.02 14.16 -75.13
CA ARG A 436 0.44 13.21 -76.19
C ARG A 436 -0.45 12.00 -75.70
N VAL A 437 -1.36 11.27 -76.43
CA VAL A 437 -1.92 11.24 -77.85
C VAL A 437 -3.34 10.53 -77.93
N VAL A 438 -4.10 10.54 -79.06
CA VAL A 438 -5.55 10.10 -79.22
C VAL A 438 -5.96 9.55 -80.65
N LEU A 439 -7.18 8.93 -80.83
CA LEU A 439 -8.13 8.82 -82.03
C LEU A 439 -8.39 7.46 -82.81
N GLY A 440 -9.67 7.15 -83.21
CA GLY A 440 -9.99 6.51 -84.53
C GLY A 440 -11.21 5.53 -84.79
N LYS A 441 -12.07 5.85 -85.80
CA LYS A 441 -13.01 4.99 -86.63
C LYS A 441 -14.33 4.40 -86.03
N ARG A 442 -15.25 3.83 -86.86
CA ARG A 442 -16.39 4.48 -87.60
C ARG A 442 -17.46 3.48 -88.14
N LYS A 443 -18.72 3.60 -87.67
CA LYS A 443 -20.04 3.10 -88.16
C LYS A 443 -20.16 1.92 -89.17
N ARG A 444 -20.89 0.87 -88.76
CA ARG A 444 -21.83 0.05 -89.57
C ARG A 444 -22.90 -0.54 -88.63
N GLY A 445 -24.19 -0.53 -89.01
CA GLY A 445 -25.32 -1.04 -88.19
C GLY A 445 -26.19 0.07 -87.57
N GLY A 446 -27.07 0.70 -88.36
CA GLY A 446 -27.69 1.99 -88.01
C GLY A 446 -28.68 1.97 -86.85
N GLU A 447 -29.39 0.87 -86.61
CA GLU A 447 -30.46 0.79 -85.61
C GLU A 447 -29.95 0.23 -84.28
N ASP A 448 -29.13 -0.83 -84.32
CA ASP A 448 -28.34 -1.27 -83.15
C ASP A 448 -27.49 -0.13 -82.58
N LEU A 449 -26.86 0.68 -83.43
CA LEU A 449 -26.04 1.81 -82.97
C LEU A 449 -26.85 2.82 -82.15
N ALA A 450 -28.11 3.09 -82.49
CA ALA A 450 -28.95 4.03 -81.74
C ALA A 450 -29.38 3.49 -80.37
N GLN A 451 -29.50 2.17 -80.22
CA GLN A 451 -29.78 1.51 -78.95
C GLN A 451 -28.50 1.32 -78.12
N GLN A 452 -27.39 1.01 -78.77
CA GLN A 452 -26.06 0.87 -78.18
C GLN A 452 -25.49 2.23 -77.73
N GLU A 453 -25.71 3.33 -78.46
CA GLU A 453 -25.33 4.69 -78.04
C GLU A 453 -26.11 5.11 -76.78
N ARG A 454 -27.38 4.73 -76.62
CA ARG A 454 -28.16 4.96 -75.38
C ARG A 454 -27.64 4.12 -74.22
N LEU A 455 -27.35 2.84 -74.44
CA LEU A 455 -26.76 1.96 -73.42
C LEU A 455 -25.37 2.44 -73.00
N LEU A 456 -24.54 2.90 -73.94
CA LEU A 456 -23.22 3.46 -73.67
C LEU A 456 -23.33 4.80 -72.94
N ALA A 457 -24.33 5.63 -73.26
CA ALA A 457 -24.61 6.86 -72.52
C ALA A 457 -25.02 6.57 -71.07
N GLN A 458 -25.95 5.64 -70.84
CA GLN A 458 -26.36 5.23 -69.49
C GLN A 458 -25.21 4.59 -68.70
N GLN A 459 -24.39 3.74 -69.33
CA GLN A 459 -23.17 3.21 -68.70
C GLN A 459 -22.17 4.32 -68.36
N LYS A 460 -22.02 5.33 -69.22
CA LYS A 460 -21.10 6.45 -69.00
C LYS A 460 -21.60 7.40 -67.91
N GLU A 461 -22.89 7.72 -67.87
CA GLU A 461 -23.51 8.47 -66.77
C GLU A 461 -23.36 7.73 -65.44
N HIS A 462 -23.63 6.43 -65.41
CA HIS A 462 -23.48 5.63 -64.19
C HIS A 462 -22.01 5.47 -63.77
N GLN A 463 -21.07 5.38 -64.73
CA GLN A 463 -19.63 5.36 -64.46
C GLN A 463 -19.11 6.73 -63.97
N GLU A 464 -19.65 7.84 -64.48
CA GLU A 464 -19.35 9.19 -63.99
C GLU A 464 -19.93 9.46 -62.60
N GLN A 465 -21.14 8.94 -62.30
CA GLN A 465 -21.72 8.94 -60.95
C GLN A 465 -20.87 8.11 -59.97
N ASN A 466 -20.49 6.88 -60.33
CA ASN A 466 -19.66 6.03 -59.47
C ASN A 466 -18.26 6.63 -59.26
N LEU A 467 -17.70 7.32 -60.27
CA LEU A 467 -16.44 8.06 -60.13
C LEU A 467 -16.58 9.31 -59.27
N ALA A 468 -17.71 10.03 -59.34
CA ALA A 468 -18.01 11.15 -58.46
C ALA A 468 -18.12 10.69 -56.99
N GLN A 469 -18.92 9.64 -56.72
CA GLN A 469 -19.06 9.05 -55.39
C GLN A 469 -17.70 8.60 -54.82
N HIS A 470 -16.90 7.86 -55.58
CA HIS A 470 -15.57 7.42 -55.16
C HIS A 470 -14.61 8.61 -54.88
N ASN A 471 -14.77 9.74 -55.57
CA ASN A 471 -13.98 10.95 -55.29
C ASN A 471 -14.46 11.67 -54.02
N GLU A 472 -15.76 11.70 -53.75
CA GLU A 472 -16.31 12.23 -52.49
C GLU A 472 -15.91 11.35 -51.29
N ASP A 473 -16.07 10.03 -51.39
CA ASP A 473 -15.68 9.07 -50.36
C ASP A 473 -14.19 9.19 -50.02
N ARG A 474 -13.34 9.34 -51.05
CA ARG A 474 -11.90 9.60 -50.88
C ARG A 474 -11.64 10.95 -50.20
N ALA A 475 -12.35 12.01 -50.57
CA ALA A 475 -12.18 13.32 -49.95
C ALA A 475 -12.59 13.32 -48.48
N GLN A 476 -13.68 12.62 -48.13
CA GLN A 476 -14.11 12.41 -46.73
C GLN A 476 -13.08 11.62 -45.92
N LEU A 477 -12.54 10.53 -46.49
CA LEU A 477 -11.49 9.73 -45.86
C LEU A 477 -10.20 10.54 -45.63
N GLU A 478 -9.82 11.37 -46.60
CA GLU A 478 -8.63 12.24 -46.51
C GLU A 478 -8.84 13.38 -45.49
N GLN A 479 -10.06 13.93 -45.35
CA GLN A 479 -10.41 14.85 -44.28
C GLN A 479 -10.34 14.18 -42.89
N HIS A 480 -10.95 13.00 -42.72
CA HIS A 480 -10.93 12.27 -41.45
C HIS A 480 -9.49 11.91 -41.04
N PHE A 481 -8.66 11.42 -41.97
CA PHE A 481 -7.26 11.09 -41.69
C PHE A 481 -6.45 12.33 -41.27
N ASN A 482 -6.65 13.46 -41.95
CA ASN A 482 -6.02 14.73 -41.57
C ASN A 482 -6.51 15.28 -40.22
N GLN A 483 -7.76 15.01 -39.81
CA GLN A 483 -8.25 15.34 -38.47
C GLN A 483 -7.59 14.47 -37.40
N THR A 484 -7.58 13.14 -37.57
CA THR A 484 -6.94 12.21 -36.62
C THR A 484 -5.44 12.51 -36.46
N LEU A 485 -4.76 12.94 -37.53
CA LEU A 485 -3.35 13.37 -37.45
C LEU A 485 -3.13 14.67 -36.66
N ARG A 486 -4.11 15.58 -36.60
CA ARG A 486 -4.06 16.79 -35.76
C ARG A 486 -4.24 16.42 -34.30
N GLU A 487 -5.31 15.69 -33.99
CA GLU A 487 -5.60 15.20 -32.64
C GLU A 487 -4.42 14.40 -32.05
N ALA A 488 -3.76 13.56 -32.88
CA ALA A 488 -2.56 12.82 -32.49
C ALA A 488 -1.27 13.67 -32.36
N ARG A 489 -1.21 14.86 -32.96
CA ARG A 489 -0.13 15.84 -32.73
C ARG A 489 -0.40 16.62 -31.44
N ASP A 490 -1.60 17.16 -31.29
CA ASP A 490 -2.00 17.97 -30.15
C ASP A 490 -1.87 17.18 -28.84
N ALA A 491 -2.24 15.89 -28.84
CA ALA A 491 -2.02 14.98 -27.71
C ALA A 491 -0.52 14.79 -27.36
N ARG A 492 0.37 14.73 -28.34
CA ARG A 492 1.83 14.62 -28.11
C ARG A 492 2.43 15.93 -27.62
N GLU A 493 1.94 17.07 -28.09
CA GLU A 493 2.37 18.38 -27.61
C GLU A 493 1.90 18.63 -26.17
N LEU A 494 0.67 18.19 -25.82
CA LEU A 494 0.17 18.20 -24.45
C LEU A 494 0.98 17.27 -23.53
N GLU A 495 1.29 16.04 -23.96
CA GLU A 495 2.14 15.13 -23.18
C GLU A 495 3.56 15.69 -22.99
N ALA A 496 4.12 16.34 -24.01
CA ALA A 496 5.41 17.02 -23.92
C ALA A 496 5.37 18.25 -23.00
N ALA A 497 4.25 18.97 -22.93
CA ALA A 497 4.04 20.07 -21.99
C ALA A 497 3.96 19.56 -20.54
N LEU A 498 3.13 18.55 -20.27
CA LEU A 498 3.02 17.92 -18.94
C LEU A 498 4.36 17.37 -18.44
N ARG A 499 5.14 16.70 -19.31
CA ARG A 499 6.50 16.25 -18.96
C ARG A 499 7.47 17.41 -18.67
N ARG A 500 7.26 18.61 -19.23
CA ARG A 500 8.06 19.80 -18.88
C ARG A 500 7.67 20.36 -17.51
N GLU A 501 6.38 20.41 -17.19
CA GLU A 501 5.91 20.81 -15.85
C GLU A 501 6.37 19.83 -14.77
N GLU A 502 6.25 18.52 -15.00
CA GLU A 502 6.78 17.48 -14.10
C GLU A 502 8.28 17.64 -13.87
N ASN A 503 9.06 17.89 -14.94
CA ASN A 503 10.49 18.16 -14.82
C ASN A 503 10.79 19.42 -14.01
N ALA A 504 10.07 20.52 -14.23
CA ALA A 504 10.23 21.77 -13.51
C ALA A 504 9.85 21.65 -12.01
N GLN A 505 8.80 20.88 -11.69
CA GLN A 505 8.44 20.57 -10.30
C GLN A 505 9.53 19.73 -9.62
N VAL A 506 10.06 18.70 -10.28
CA VAL A 506 11.17 17.87 -9.76
C VAL A 506 12.44 18.69 -9.58
N GLU A 507 12.76 19.60 -10.50
CA GLU A 507 13.92 20.49 -10.39
C GLU A 507 13.76 21.51 -9.26
N THR A 508 12.57 22.08 -9.08
CA THR A 508 12.22 22.97 -7.96
C THR A 508 12.31 22.25 -6.62
N PHE A 509 11.82 21.00 -6.54
CA PHE A 509 11.94 20.16 -5.36
C PHE A 509 13.41 19.83 -5.03
N ASN A 510 14.21 19.45 -6.03
CA ASN A 510 15.64 19.18 -5.84
C ASN A 510 16.42 20.42 -5.37
N LEU A 511 16.11 21.60 -5.93
CA LEU A 511 16.69 22.87 -5.49
C LEU A 511 16.30 23.23 -4.05
N ALA A 512 15.04 23.02 -3.67
CA ALA A 512 14.59 23.21 -2.29
C ALA A 512 15.31 22.24 -1.33
N PHE A 513 15.35 20.95 -1.67
CA PHE A 513 16.00 19.90 -0.88
C PHE A 513 17.49 20.18 -0.69
N LEU A 514 18.23 20.51 -1.75
CA LEU A 514 19.66 20.86 -1.67
C LEU A 514 19.90 22.13 -0.83
N ARG A 515 18.98 23.09 -0.85
CA ARG A 515 19.06 24.31 -0.03
C ARG A 515 18.91 24.00 1.46
N THR A 516 17.94 23.17 1.83
CA THR A 516 17.75 22.69 3.22
C THR A 516 18.93 21.84 3.69
N LEU A 517 19.45 20.95 2.83
CA LEU A 517 20.58 20.08 3.15
C LEU A 517 21.88 20.89 3.33
N GLY A 518 22.10 21.91 2.48
CA GLY A 518 23.19 22.88 2.65
C GLY A 518 23.09 23.72 3.93
N GLN A 519 21.87 24.10 4.34
CA GLN A 519 21.65 24.77 5.63
C GLN A 519 21.99 23.88 6.83
N MET A 520 21.65 22.58 6.79
CA MET A 520 22.04 21.65 7.87
C MET A 520 23.55 21.39 7.91
N LEU A 521 24.21 21.21 6.76
CA LEU A 521 25.66 20.98 6.71
C LEU A 521 26.47 22.22 7.13
N GLY A 522 25.99 23.43 6.81
CA GLY A 522 26.64 24.68 7.23
C GLY A 522 26.69 24.86 8.76
N GLY A 523 25.75 24.27 9.50
CA GLY A 523 25.65 24.39 10.96
C GLY A 523 26.77 23.71 11.77
N MET A 524 27.55 22.82 11.16
CA MET A 524 28.62 22.06 11.84
C MET A 524 30.02 22.68 11.68
N GLY A 525 30.12 23.80 10.95
CA GLY A 525 31.38 24.28 10.35
C GLY A 525 32.25 25.27 11.12
N SER A 526 31.99 25.58 12.40
CA SER A 526 32.89 26.48 13.16
C SER A 526 32.89 26.28 14.68
N ARG A 527 33.95 25.63 15.18
CA ARG A 527 34.51 25.86 16.52
C ARG A 527 36.01 26.07 16.38
N ARG A 528 36.52 27.27 16.69
CA ARG A 528 37.96 27.53 16.86
C ARG A 528 38.28 27.64 18.36
N ALA A 529 39.48 27.19 18.72
CA ALA A 529 39.99 27.24 20.09
C ALA A 529 40.29 28.68 20.54
N PRO A 530 40.26 28.97 21.87
CA PRO A 530 40.55 30.30 22.39
C PRO A 530 42.05 30.66 22.32
N SER A 531 42.33 31.96 22.26
CA SER A 531 43.65 32.56 22.43
C SER A 531 43.71 33.40 23.73
N PRO A 532 44.88 33.56 24.37
CA PRO A 532 44.99 34.13 25.72
C PRO A 532 44.73 35.65 25.78
N PRO A 533 44.47 36.21 26.99
CA PRO A 533 44.10 37.61 27.16
C PRO A 533 45.30 38.58 27.07
N PRO A 534 45.07 39.85 26.67
CA PRO A 534 45.97 40.96 26.97
C PRO A 534 45.85 41.40 28.45
N LEU A 535 46.83 42.18 28.90
CA LEU A 535 46.98 42.74 30.25
C LEU A 535 45.90 43.78 30.61
#